data_AF-A0A9Q3EB32-F1
#
_entry.id   AF-A0A9Q3EB32-F1
#
_cell.length_a   1.000
_cell.length_b   1.000
_cell.length_c   1.000
_cell.angle_alpha   90.00
_cell.angle_beta   90.00
_cell.angle_gamma   90.00
#
_symmetry.space_group_name_H-M   'P 1'
#
loop_
_entity.id
_entity.type
_entity.pdbx_description
1 polymer ?
#
loop_
_entity_poly.entity_id
_entity_poly.type
_entity_poly.pdbx_seq_one_letter_code
_entity_poly.pdbx_strand_id
1 'polypeptide(L)'
;MHAKIFKPTEDKARKGGLATNLAETSITIDGVVYEIDPGLVKEKPYKPRQAMQSLVVVPVSNHRAGQAGCVAPGKRFQMYMRLASMK
;
A
#
# COMPACT_ATOMS: atom_id res chain seq x y z
N MET A 1 10.31 -16.23 -1.59
CA MET A 1 10.91 -14.87 -1.78
C MET A 1 10.50 -13.88 -0.70
N HIS A 2 9.23 -13.84 -0.25
CA HIS A 2 8.76 -12.83 0.73
C HIS A 2 9.19 -13.04 2.20
N ALA A 3 9.72 -14.21 2.61
CA ALA A 3 10.00 -14.51 4.02
C ALA A 3 10.95 -13.51 4.74
N LYS A 4 11.81 -12.79 4.01
CA LYS A 4 12.73 -11.80 4.61
C LYS A 4 12.00 -10.62 5.25
N ILE A 5 10.81 -10.25 4.77
CA ILE A 5 10.05 -9.10 5.31
C ILE A 5 9.46 -9.37 6.69
N PHE A 6 9.43 -10.62 7.17
CA PHE A 6 8.94 -10.96 8.50
C PHE A 6 10.05 -11.08 9.55
N LYS A 7 11.32 -11.05 9.13
CA LYS A 7 12.43 -11.13 10.08
C LYS A 7 12.51 -9.84 10.92
N PRO A 8 12.91 -9.94 12.20
CA PRO A 8 13.19 -8.78 13.02
C PRO A 8 14.38 -8.00 12.45
N THR A 9 14.40 -6.70 12.72
CA THR A 9 15.49 -5.81 12.35
C THR A 9 16.55 -5.82 13.46
N GLU A 10 17.80 -5.58 13.09
CA GLU A 10 18.92 -5.45 14.05
C GLU A 10 18.67 -4.32 15.06
N ASP A 11 19.30 -4.46 16.24
CA ASP A 11 19.14 -3.48 17.31
C ASP A 11 19.51 -2.07 16.83
N LYS A 12 18.60 -1.12 17.11
CA LYS A 12 18.69 0.31 16.74
C LYS A 12 18.51 0.63 15.25
N ALA A 13 18.20 -0.32 14.39
CA ALA A 13 17.84 -0.05 12.99
C ALA A 13 16.31 0.03 12.79
N ARG A 14 15.87 0.85 11.83
CA ARG A 14 14.46 0.93 11.42
C ARG A 14 14.20 0.03 10.23
N LYS A 15 13.10 -0.73 10.29
CA LYS A 15 12.63 -1.55 9.18
C LYS A 15 11.93 -0.68 8.14
N GLY A 16 12.48 -0.65 6.93
CA GLY A 16 11.87 0.00 5.77
C GLY A 16 11.52 -1.04 4.69
N GLY A 17 10.32 -0.93 4.12
CA GLY A 17 9.87 -1.78 3.03
C GLY A 17 9.26 -0.95 1.92
N LEU A 18 9.62 -1.25 0.67
CA LEU A 18 8.89 -0.80 -0.51
C LEU A 18 7.97 -1.92 -0.94
N ALA A 19 6.68 -1.62 -1.00
CA ALA A 19 5.67 -2.59 -1.37
C ALA A 19 4.74 -2.05 -2.45
N THR A 20 4.08 -2.96 -3.15
CA THR A 20 2.96 -2.64 -4.02
C THR A 20 1.68 -2.59 -3.20
N ASN A 21 0.57 -2.24 -3.84
CA ASN A 21 -0.78 -2.31 -3.29
C ASN A 21 -1.18 -3.68 -2.71
N LEU A 22 -0.42 -4.75 -2.96
CA LEU A 22 -0.64 -6.05 -2.31
C LEU A 22 -0.43 -5.99 -0.79
N ALA A 23 0.52 -5.15 -0.33
CA ALA A 23 0.79 -4.99 1.09
C ALA A 23 -0.25 -4.14 1.81
N GLU A 24 -1.12 -3.39 1.12
CA GLU A 24 -2.18 -2.60 1.77
C GLU A 24 -3.21 -3.52 2.43
N THR A 25 -3.60 -4.61 1.77
CA THR A 25 -4.76 -5.42 2.19
C THR A 25 -4.46 -6.87 2.53
N SER A 26 -3.36 -7.43 2.01
CA SER A 26 -3.20 -8.90 1.98
C SER A 26 -2.12 -9.44 2.93
N ILE A 27 -1.25 -8.59 3.47
CA ILE A 27 -0.12 -9.01 4.30
C ILE A 27 0.06 -8.03 5.46
N THR A 28 -0.02 -8.54 6.69
CA THR A 28 0.33 -7.77 7.89
C THR A 28 1.79 -7.98 8.24
N ILE A 29 2.53 -6.87 8.42
CA ILE A 29 3.92 -6.90 8.86
C ILE A 29 3.99 -6.29 10.26
N ASP A 30 4.49 -7.05 11.22
CA ASP A 30 4.65 -6.57 12.59
C ASP A 30 5.60 -5.38 12.66
N GLY A 31 5.22 -4.39 13.47
CA GLY A 31 6.01 -3.18 13.71
C GLY A 31 5.84 -2.08 12.66
N VAL A 32 4.93 -2.22 11.70
CA VAL A 32 4.60 -1.13 10.76
C VAL A 32 3.71 -0.10 11.46
N VAL A 33 4.33 1.01 11.86
CA VAL A 33 3.65 2.17 12.48
C VAL A 33 3.59 3.39 11.57
N TYR A 34 4.32 3.36 10.44
CA TYR A 34 4.32 4.42 9.44
C TYR A 34 4.05 3.87 8.06
N GLU A 35 3.11 4.50 7.36
CA GLU A 35 2.78 4.18 5.97
C GLU A 35 2.84 5.45 5.13
N ILE A 36 3.46 5.37 3.96
CA ILE A 36 3.58 6.48 3.02
C ILE A 36 2.88 6.03 1.73
N ASP A 37 1.80 6.71 1.38
CA ASP A 37 0.96 6.42 0.22
C ASP A 37 1.12 7.52 -0.84
N PRO A 38 1.70 7.21 -2.02
CA PRO A 38 1.85 8.17 -3.11
C PRO A 38 0.52 8.48 -3.84
N GLY A 39 -0.55 7.75 -3.56
CA GLY A 39 -1.87 7.97 -4.17
C GLY A 39 -2.07 7.33 -5.53
N LEU A 40 -1.20 6.42 -5.94
CA LEU A 40 -1.23 5.75 -7.24
C LEU A 40 -1.14 4.24 -7.08
N VAL A 41 -1.92 3.52 -7.88
CA VAL A 41 -1.95 2.06 -7.91
C VAL A 41 -1.92 1.55 -9.36
N LYS A 42 -1.32 0.37 -9.55
CA LYS A 42 -1.46 -0.37 -10.80
C LYS A 42 -2.64 -1.33 -10.71
N GLU A 43 -3.61 -1.16 -11.61
CA GLU A 43 -4.78 -2.03 -11.72
C GLU A 43 -4.83 -2.71 -13.08
N LYS A 44 -5.48 -3.87 -13.15
CA LYS A 44 -5.71 -4.63 -14.39
C LYS A 44 -7.20 -4.63 -14.76
N PRO A 45 -7.78 -3.48 -15.19
CA PRO A 45 -9.16 -3.45 -15.64
C PRO A 45 -9.35 -4.31 -16.88
N TYR A 46 -10.47 -5.02 -16.93
CA TYR A 46 -10.90 -5.74 -18.12
C TYR A 46 -11.66 -4.82 -19.07
N LYS A 47 -11.22 -4.74 -20.33
CA LYS A 47 -11.90 -3.98 -21.39
C LYS A 47 -12.75 -4.93 -22.24
N PRO A 48 -14.07 -5.01 -22.02
CA PRO A 48 -14.92 -6.00 -22.69
C PRO A 48 -14.95 -5.83 -24.21
N ARG A 49 -14.88 -4.59 -24.71
CA ARG A 49 -14.83 -4.30 -26.15
C ARG A 49 -13.59 -4.84 -26.87
N GLN A 50 -12.50 -5.02 -26.14
CA GLN A 50 -11.21 -5.47 -26.68
C GLN A 50 -10.87 -6.89 -26.23
N ALA A 51 -11.75 -7.53 -25.43
CA ALA A 51 -11.52 -8.82 -24.79
C ALA A 51 -10.14 -8.94 -24.09
N MET A 52 -9.62 -7.84 -23.56
CA MET A 52 -8.24 -7.76 -23.07
C MET A 52 -8.15 -7.06 -21.71
N GLN A 53 -7.18 -7.47 -20.90
CA GLN A 53 -6.76 -6.76 -19.69
C GLN A 53 -5.46 -6.00 -19.97
N SER A 54 -5.35 -4.79 -19.46
CA SER A 54 -4.12 -4.01 -19.53
C SER A 54 -3.75 -3.50 -18.15
N LEU A 55 -2.45 -3.44 -17.84
CA LEU A 55 -1.94 -2.91 -16.59
C LEU A 55 -1.83 -1.39 -16.72
N VAL A 56 -2.67 -0.66 -15.99
CA VAL A 56 -2.69 0.81 -16.03
C VAL A 56 -2.44 1.39 -14.65
N VAL A 57 -1.78 2.55 -14.60
CA VAL A 57 -1.61 3.32 -13.37
C VAL A 57 -2.83 4.23 -13.21
N VAL A 58 -3.49 4.15 -12.05
CA VAL A 58 -4.67 4.94 -11.71
C VAL A 58 -4.54 5.53 -10.29
N PRO A 59 -5.25 6.63 -9.98
CA PRO A 59 -5.33 7.14 -8.62
C PRO A 59 -5.92 6.12 -7.64
N VAL A 60 -5.44 6.13 -6.39
CA VAL A 60 -5.99 5.29 -5.32
C VAL A 60 -7.38 5.77 -4.90
N SER A 61 -8.28 4.83 -4.57
CA SER A 61 -9.60 5.15 -4.02
C SER A 61 -9.56 5.33 -2.50
N ASN A 62 -10.48 6.15 -1.97
CA ASN A 62 -10.56 6.51 -0.55
C ASN A 62 -10.75 5.34 0.44
N HIS A 63 -11.21 4.18 0.00
CA HIS A 63 -11.67 3.10 0.88
C HIS A 63 -10.57 2.09 1.27
N ARG A 64 -9.30 2.36 0.99
CA ARG A 64 -8.23 1.41 1.34
C ARG A 64 -7.77 1.59 2.77
N ALA A 65 -8.00 0.57 3.61
CA ALA A 65 -7.40 0.48 4.94
C ALA A 65 -5.86 0.36 4.82
N GLY A 66 -5.15 0.99 5.75
CA GLY A 66 -3.70 0.97 5.81
C GLY A 66 -3.16 -0.08 6.75
N GLN A 67 -1.87 -0.35 6.63
CA GLN A 67 -1.11 -1.19 7.56
C GLN A 67 -0.74 -0.43 8.82
N ALA A 68 -0.50 0.89 8.71
CA ALA A 68 -0.21 1.71 9.87
C ALA A 68 -1.43 1.76 10.80
N GLY A 69 -1.27 1.26 12.03
CA GLY A 69 -2.36 1.23 13.01
C GLY A 69 -2.91 -0.15 13.36
N CYS A 70 -2.47 -1.22 12.68
CA CYS A 70 -3.00 -2.58 12.93
C CYS A 70 -2.60 -3.16 14.29
N VAL A 71 -1.35 -2.96 14.72
CA VAL A 71 -0.78 -3.57 15.95
C VAL A 71 -0.50 -2.54 17.05
N ALA A 72 -0.25 -1.29 16.66
CA ALA A 72 0.03 -0.17 17.55
C ALA A 72 -0.41 1.14 16.87
N PRO A 73 -0.62 2.24 17.62
CA PRO A 73 -0.94 3.54 17.03
C PRO A 73 0.03 3.90 15.90
N GLY A 74 -0.52 4.09 14.70
CA GLY A 74 0.25 4.36 13.49
C GLY A 74 -0.11 5.70 12.86
N LYS A 75 0.74 6.17 11.95
CA LYS A 75 0.48 7.34 11.11
C LYS A 75 0.57 6.97 9.64
N ARG A 76 -0.43 7.42 8.87
CA ARG A 76 -0.45 7.34 7.42
C ARG A 76 -0.18 8.72 6.83
N PHE A 77 0.77 8.79 5.90
CA PHE A 77 1.12 9.98 5.16
C PHE A 77 0.65 9.83 3.72
N GLN A 78 -0.39 10.56 3.34
CA GLN A 78 -0.91 10.61 1.98
C GLN A 78 -0.25 11.77 1.24
N MET A 79 0.43 11.50 0.13
CA MET A 79 1.13 12.51 -0.68
C MET A 79 0.22 13.14 -1.75
N TYR A 80 -1.09 13.13 -1.52
CA TYR A 80 -2.10 13.72 -2.42
C TYR A 80 -3.07 14.58 -1.62
N MET A 81 -3.67 15.57 -2.30
CA MET A 81 -4.64 16.45 -1.68
C MET A 81 -5.88 15.65 -1.26
N ARG A 82 -6.43 15.91 -0.07
CA ARG A 82 -7.65 15.25 0.43
C ARG A 82 -8.84 15.34 -0.53
N LEU A 83 -8.94 16.43 -1.30
CA LEU A 83 -9.99 16.59 -2.33
C LEU A 83 -9.80 15.65 -3.52
N ALA A 84 -8.55 15.31 -3.88
CA ALA A 84 -8.25 14.47 -5.03
C ALA A 84 -8.64 13.00 -4.80
N SER A 85 -8.81 12.58 -3.54
CA SER A 85 -9.15 11.21 -3.19
C SER A 85 -10.66 10.94 -3.16
N MET A 86 -11.50 11.99 -3.22
CA MET A 86 -12.98 11.93 -3.21
C MET A 86 -13.61 11.78 -4.60
N LYS A 87 -13.10 10.88 -5.45
CA LYS A 87 -13.75 10.49 -6.71
C LYS A 87 -14.36 9.10 -6.62
#